data_AF-A0AAW7MHY6-F1
#
_entry.id   AF-A0AAW7MHY6-F1
#
_cell.length_a   1.000
_cell.length_b   1.000
_cell.length_c   1.000
_cell.angle_alpha   90.00
_cell.angle_beta   90.00
_cell.angle_gamma   90.00
#
_symmetry.space_group_name_H-M   'P 1'
#
loop_
_entity.id
_entity.type
_entity.pdbx_description
1 polymer ?
#
loop_
_entity_poly.entity_id
_entity_poly.type
_entity_poly.pdbx_seq_one_letter_code
_entity_poly.pdbx_strand_id
1 'polypeptide(L)'
;MSDRPEVPREPSSLRMAASLVTLRERASGMEVLLLRRAVRANDHSAGAYVFPGGVVDAADAFGHAACDGLDDATASQRLSLPHGGLDYYVAAIRECFEETGVLFADDVSGMPVDAARLVAMRAQRDALHEGRIDLVSLCRSFGVRLAPERLHYLSHWVTPLGLPKRFDTRFFLAMLPAGQQVEVDQVETAAHRWMRPQYALKHADQLRLLPPTRKLLQWLDGLGTADAAMAAAGALAAVPRIQLRLATGKRGRWPVTPDEPAWAELTLTDPHELGTGSYDIVPGRSVTLMPGVLRLTAPNPGMMTGPGTNTYLLGGGPDNAWAVIDPGPDDPAHIDAILAAAPGAIRQIFVTHTHRDHSPGARLLKATTGATTYGMRSRHDEGQDMAFIPDVALADGDAVPLPDGRILRAIHTPGHAANHLCFGLDDASLVFTGDHVMQGSTVVINPPDGHMATYLASLEKLAALAPAWLAPGHGFVMDRPVQRIARLMAHRLARESRTLEALAQIGPATLDMLIPVVYADVPLARHAVARRSLQAHLEKLAEDGLAAVSPDARWRRVGTMVAG
;
A
#
# COMPACT_ATOMS: atom_id res chain seq x y z
N MET A 1 -32.77 -4.80 24.79
CA MET A 1 -33.18 -5.17 23.42
C MET A 1 -32.02 -5.94 22.80
N SER A 2 -32.34 -7.10 22.25
CA SER A 2 -31.41 -8.16 21.84
C SER A 2 -30.48 -7.72 20.71
N ASP A 3 -29.20 -7.54 21.01
CA ASP A 3 -28.12 -7.40 20.03
C ASP A 3 -27.77 -8.82 19.52
N ARG A 4 -28.52 -9.28 18.51
CA ARG A 4 -28.13 -10.48 17.76
C ARG A 4 -27.08 -10.05 16.73
N PRO A 5 -25.95 -10.76 16.61
CA PRO A 5 -25.06 -10.56 15.48
C PRO A 5 -25.86 -10.80 14.19
N GLU A 6 -25.88 -9.79 13.31
CA GLU A 6 -26.47 -9.94 11.97
C GLU A 6 -25.81 -11.15 11.30
N VAL A 7 -26.64 -12.15 10.98
CA VAL A 7 -26.25 -13.31 10.16
C VAL A 7 -25.63 -12.78 8.86
N PRO A 8 -24.53 -13.35 8.34
CA PRO A 8 -23.93 -12.91 7.09
C PRO A 8 -25.00 -12.92 5.99
N ARG A 9 -25.36 -11.75 5.47
CA ARG A 9 -26.18 -11.66 4.26
C ARG A 9 -25.43 -12.40 3.16
N GLU A 10 -26.14 -13.25 2.40
CA GLU A 10 -25.55 -13.88 1.21
C GLU A 10 -24.80 -12.82 0.39
N PRO A 11 -23.56 -13.11 -0.04
CA PRO A 11 -22.78 -12.12 -0.79
C PRO A 11 -23.57 -11.70 -2.02
N SER A 12 -23.86 -10.41 -2.13
CA SER A 12 -24.58 -9.86 -3.28
C SER A 12 -23.91 -10.31 -4.59
N SER A 13 -24.72 -10.64 -5.61
CA SER A 13 -24.20 -11.06 -6.91
C SER A 13 -23.13 -10.10 -7.42
N LEU A 14 -21.98 -10.66 -7.80
CA LEU A 14 -20.85 -9.91 -8.32
C LEU A 14 -21.12 -9.58 -9.78
N ARG A 15 -21.31 -8.30 -10.10
CA ARG A 15 -21.58 -7.86 -11.48
C ARG A 15 -20.28 -7.58 -12.21
N MET A 16 -20.11 -8.13 -13.41
CA MET A 16 -18.96 -7.83 -14.26
C MET A 16 -19.15 -6.42 -14.83
N ALA A 17 -18.08 -5.64 -14.87
CA ALA A 17 -18.13 -4.26 -15.35
C ALA A 17 -16.88 -3.89 -16.15
N ALA A 18 -17.03 -2.94 -17.05
CA ALA A 18 -15.95 -2.37 -17.84
C ALA A 18 -16.02 -0.84 -17.80
N SER A 19 -14.87 -0.19 -17.64
CA SER A 19 -14.80 1.27 -17.54
C SER A 19 -13.64 1.82 -18.36
N LEU A 20 -13.85 2.96 -19.00
CA LEU A 20 -12.93 3.53 -19.97
C LEU A 20 -12.35 4.85 -19.47
N VAL A 21 -11.05 4.85 -19.20
CA VAL A 21 -10.26 6.04 -18.93
C VAL A 21 -9.92 6.70 -20.26
N THR A 22 -10.59 7.80 -20.60
CA THR A 22 -10.34 8.53 -21.84
C THR A 22 -9.43 9.72 -21.60
N LEU A 23 -8.33 9.81 -22.35
CA LEU A 23 -7.36 10.89 -22.27
C LEU A 23 -7.48 11.84 -23.47
N ARG A 24 -7.06 13.09 -23.27
CA ARG A 24 -6.71 14.00 -24.36
C ARG A 24 -5.51 14.85 -23.98
N GLU A 25 -4.73 15.25 -24.98
CA GLU A 25 -3.61 16.16 -24.79
C GLU A 25 -4.01 17.61 -25.13
N ARG A 26 -3.52 18.57 -24.32
CA ARG A 26 -3.72 20.01 -24.51
C ARG A 26 -2.39 20.72 -24.30
N ALA A 27 -2.27 21.96 -24.76
CA ALA A 27 -1.09 22.79 -24.44
C ALA A 27 -0.87 22.97 -22.93
N SER A 28 -1.93 22.86 -22.12
CA SER A 28 -1.88 22.88 -20.65
C SER A 28 -1.53 21.54 -20.00
N GLY A 29 -1.27 20.50 -20.79
CA GLY A 29 -1.00 19.12 -20.37
C GLY A 29 -2.21 18.19 -20.43
N MET A 30 -1.96 16.92 -20.08
CA MET A 30 -2.93 15.83 -20.18
C MET A 30 -4.19 16.11 -19.35
N GLU A 31 -5.35 15.84 -19.97
CA GLU A 31 -6.65 15.86 -19.33
C GLU A 31 -7.33 14.48 -19.46
N VAL A 32 -8.11 14.14 -18.43
CA VAL A 32 -8.89 12.91 -18.36
C VAL A 32 -10.38 13.24 -18.25
N LEU A 33 -11.19 12.44 -18.92
CA LEU A 33 -12.64 12.56 -18.87
C LEU A 33 -13.20 11.96 -17.58
N LEU A 34 -13.94 12.77 -16.82
CA LEU A 34 -14.67 12.33 -15.64
C LEU A 34 -16.15 12.70 -15.76
N LEU A 35 -17.02 11.76 -15.43
CA LEU A 35 -18.47 11.91 -15.41
C LEU A 35 -18.96 12.03 -13.96
N ARG A 36 -19.88 12.96 -13.71
CA ARG A 36 -20.56 13.08 -12.42
C ARG A 36 -21.82 12.23 -12.44
N ARG A 37 -21.86 11.18 -11.62
CA ARG A 37 -23.03 10.31 -11.50
C ARG A 37 -24.25 11.08 -11.01
N ALA A 38 -25.42 10.85 -11.61
CA ALA A 38 -26.68 11.41 -11.14
C ALA A 38 -26.95 11.06 -9.67
N VAL A 39 -27.62 11.96 -8.95
CA VAL A 39 -27.99 11.74 -7.55
C VAL A 39 -29.21 10.82 -7.50
N ARG A 40 -29.01 9.55 -7.14
CA ARG A 40 -30.09 8.58 -6.89
C ARG A 40 -30.15 8.23 -5.40
N ALA A 41 -31.35 8.14 -4.83
CA ALA A 41 -31.52 7.70 -3.44
C ALA A 41 -30.97 6.26 -3.28
N ASN A 42 -30.29 5.99 -2.16
CA ASN A 42 -29.64 4.69 -1.86
C ASN A 42 -28.49 4.26 -2.82
N ASP A 43 -27.79 5.21 -3.43
CA ASP A 43 -26.51 4.97 -4.11
C ASP A 43 -25.35 5.71 -3.41
N HIS A 44 -24.45 4.95 -2.77
CA HIS A 44 -23.28 5.51 -2.08
C HIS A 44 -22.32 6.27 -3.01
N SER A 45 -22.40 6.02 -4.32
CA SER A 45 -21.61 6.71 -5.35
C SER A 45 -22.36 7.86 -6.04
N ALA A 46 -23.59 8.15 -5.62
CA ALA A 46 -24.37 9.29 -6.14
C ALA A 46 -23.55 10.58 -6.05
N GLY A 47 -23.42 11.32 -7.16
CA GLY A 47 -22.64 12.57 -7.21
C GLY A 47 -21.12 12.41 -7.19
N ALA A 48 -20.59 11.17 -7.18
CA ALA A 48 -19.17 10.91 -7.36
C ALA A 48 -18.75 11.14 -8.81
N TYR A 49 -17.51 11.59 -8.99
CA TYR A 49 -16.86 11.62 -10.30
C TYR A 49 -16.20 10.28 -10.60
N VAL A 50 -16.55 9.70 -11.74
CA VAL A 50 -16.10 8.38 -12.20
C VAL A 50 -15.65 8.45 -13.67
N PHE A 51 -14.99 7.41 -14.16
CA PHE A 51 -14.79 7.24 -15.60
C PHE A 51 -16.07 6.68 -16.24
N PRO A 52 -16.30 6.93 -17.54
CA PRO A 52 -17.37 6.27 -18.27
C PRO A 52 -17.32 4.76 -18.11
N GLY A 53 -18.46 4.09 -18.00
CA GLY A 53 -18.51 2.64 -17.89
C GLY A 53 -19.69 2.08 -17.10
N GLY A 54 -19.94 0.80 -17.32
CA GLY A 54 -21.07 0.10 -16.72
C GLY A 54 -20.91 -1.41 -16.72
N VAL A 55 -22.05 -2.11 -16.70
CA VAL A 55 -22.11 -3.57 -16.54
C VAL A 55 -21.86 -4.23 -17.90
N VAL A 56 -21.13 -5.35 -17.90
CA VAL A 56 -21.01 -6.20 -19.08
C VAL A 56 -22.33 -6.96 -19.25
N ASP A 57 -23.04 -6.71 -20.34
CA ASP A 57 -24.30 -7.35 -20.69
C ASP A 57 -24.03 -8.64 -21.50
N ALA A 58 -24.93 -9.62 -21.42
CA ALA A 58 -24.84 -10.82 -22.25
C ALA A 58 -24.88 -10.48 -23.76
N ALA A 59 -25.52 -9.37 -24.13
CA ALA A 59 -25.57 -8.87 -25.50
C ALA A 59 -24.22 -8.36 -26.02
N ASP A 60 -23.26 -8.02 -25.15
CA ASP A 60 -21.93 -7.56 -25.56
C ASP A 60 -21.15 -8.64 -26.33
N ALA A 61 -21.46 -9.92 -26.11
CA ALA A 61 -20.91 -11.04 -26.87
C ALA A 61 -21.30 -11.00 -28.36
N PHE A 62 -22.48 -10.46 -28.71
CA PHE A 62 -22.86 -10.28 -30.12
C PHE A 62 -22.06 -9.16 -30.78
N GLY A 63 -21.57 -8.20 -30.00
CA GLY A 63 -20.74 -7.08 -30.44
C GLY A 63 -19.45 -7.50 -31.13
N HIS A 64 -18.97 -8.73 -30.90
CA HIS A 64 -17.76 -9.28 -31.52
C HIS A 64 -17.83 -9.22 -33.05
N ALA A 65 -19.02 -9.43 -33.63
CA ALA A 65 -19.23 -9.38 -35.08
C ALA A 65 -19.07 -7.97 -35.68
N ALA A 66 -19.05 -6.94 -34.83
CA ALA A 66 -18.81 -5.55 -35.19
C ALA A 66 -17.38 -5.09 -34.91
N CYS A 67 -16.55 -5.88 -34.25
CA CYS A 67 -15.16 -5.55 -33.94
C CYS A 67 -14.22 -5.79 -35.13
N ASP A 68 -13.15 -5.00 -35.19
CA ASP A 68 -11.95 -5.26 -35.98
C ASP A 68 -10.71 -5.24 -35.06
N GLY A 69 -9.56 -5.71 -35.54
CA GLY A 69 -8.27 -5.54 -34.86
C GLY A 69 -8.01 -6.35 -33.56
N LEU A 70 -9.03 -6.96 -32.95
CA LEU A 70 -8.90 -7.81 -31.76
C LEU A 70 -9.92 -8.96 -31.74
N ASP A 71 -9.45 -10.20 -31.58
CA ASP A 71 -10.30 -11.38 -31.38
C ASP A 71 -10.48 -11.73 -29.89
N ASP A 72 -11.49 -12.56 -29.58
CA ASP A 72 -11.80 -12.98 -28.21
C ASP A 72 -10.70 -13.80 -27.56
N ALA A 73 -9.97 -14.62 -28.33
CA ALA A 73 -8.88 -15.42 -27.80
C ALA A 73 -7.75 -14.52 -27.25
N THR A 74 -7.36 -13.51 -28.03
CA THR A 74 -6.33 -12.53 -27.65
C THR A 74 -6.82 -11.65 -26.49
N ALA A 75 -8.08 -11.17 -26.55
CA ALA A 75 -8.66 -10.39 -25.46
C ALA A 75 -8.73 -11.20 -24.15
N SER A 76 -9.18 -12.46 -24.22
CA SER A 76 -9.27 -13.36 -23.07
C SER A 76 -7.90 -13.64 -22.47
N GLN A 77 -6.88 -13.87 -23.31
CA GLN A 77 -5.50 -14.03 -22.85
C GLN A 77 -5.01 -12.78 -22.11
N ARG A 78 -5.23 -11.57 -22.67
CA ARG A 78 -4.85 -10.29 -22.02
C ARG A 78 -5.53 -10.11 -20.67
N LEU A 79 -6.79 -10.52 -20.54
CA LEU A 79 -7.59 -10.37 -19.33
C LEU A 79 -7.43 -11.54 -18.35
N SER A 80 -6.59 -12.54 -18.68
CA SER A 80 -6.43 -13.78 -17.91
C SER A 80 -7.77 -14.51 -17.68
N LEU A 81 -8.58 -14.60 -18.74
CA LEU A 81 -9.86 -15.29 -18.77
C LEU A 81 -9.79 -16.51 -19.70
N PRO A 82 -10.60 -17.55 -19.44
CA PRO A 82 -10.68 -18.71 -20.34
C PRO A 82 -11.33 -18.36 -21.70
N HIS A 83 -12.31 -17.46 -21.71
CA HIS A 83 -13.02 -16.93 -22.88
C HIS A 83 -13.82 -15.68 -22.49
N GLY A 84 -14.40 -14.95 -23.46
CA GLY A 84 -15.27 -13.80 -23.21
C GLY A 84 -14.54 -12.52 -22.80
N GLY A 85 -13.24 -12.43 -23.10
CA GLY A 85 -12.46 -11.22 -22.86
C GLY A 85 -12.92 -10.06 -23.73
N LEU A 86 -13.35 -10.32 -24.97
CA LEU A 86 -13.78 -9.27 -25.90
C LEU A 86 -15.10 -8.61 -25.46
N ASP A 87 -15.93 -9.31 -24.66
CA ASP A 87 -17.15 -8.75 -24.04
C ASP A 87 -16.83 -7.48 -23.23
N TYR A 88 -15.71 -7.46 -22.50
CA TYR A 88 -15.32 -6.31 -21.70
C TYR A 88 -14.89 -5.11 -22.54
N TYR A 89 -14.25 -5.35 -23.68
CA TYR A 89 -13.86 -4.29 -24.61
C TYR A 89 -15.10 -3.69 -25.27
N VAL A 90 -16.02 -4.54 -25.74
CA VAL A 90 -17.30 -4.11 -26.31
C VAL A 90 -18.09 -3.31 -25.28
N ALA A 91 -18.24 -3.81 -24.05
CA ALA A 91 -18.92 -3.11 -22.97
C ALA A 91 -18.29 -1.74 -22.69
N ALA A 92 -16.95 -1.65 -22.60
CA ALA A 92 -16.26 -0.37 -22.39
C ALA A 92 -16.55 0.65 -23.51
N ILE A 93 -16.61 0.21 -24.76
CA ILE A 93 -16.92 1.08 -25.91
C ILE A 93 -18.40 1.47 -25.91
N ARG A 94 -19.31 0.50 -25.68
CA ARG A 94 -20.77 0.72 -25.61
C ARG A 94 -21.11 1.76 -24.56
N GLU A 95 -20.69 1.53 -23.33
CA GLU A 95 -20.97 2.40 -22.19
C GLU A 95 -20.39 3.80 -22.39
N CYS A 96 -19.17 3.90 -22.94
CA CYS A 96 -18.59 5.19 -23.28
C CYS A 96 -19.43 5.94 -24.32
N PHE A 97 -19.92 5.25 -25.35
CA PHE A 97 -20.76 5.86 -26.37
C PHE A 97 -22.13 6.27 -25.83
N GLU A 98 -22.79 5.41 -25.05
CA GLU A 98 -24.08 5.70 -24.41
C GLU A 98 -23.97 6.94 -23.51
N GLU A 99 -23.00 6.96 -22.59
CA GLU A 99 -22.88 8.03 -21.59
C GLU A 99 -22.29 9.34 -22.14
N THR A 100 -21.43 9.28 -23.17
CA THR A 100 -20.61 10.44 -23.60
C THR A 100 -20.69 10.78 -25.08
N GLY A 101 -21.27 9.91 -25.90
CA GLY A 101 -21.30 10.06 -27.36
C GLY A 101 -19.93 9.90 -28.03
N VAL A 102 -18.90 9.50 -27.29
CA VAL A 102 -17.58 9.17 -27.81
C VAL A 102 -17.60 7.72 -28.27
N LEU A 103 -17.23 7.47 -29.53
CA LEU A 103 -17.22 6.13 -30.12
C LEU A 103 -15.82 5.75 -30.59
N PHE A 104 -15.34 4.60 -30.12
CA PHE A 104 -14.10 3.98 -30.57
C PHE A 104 -14.40 3.02 -31.72
N ALA A 105 -14.47 3.59 -32.92
CA ALA A 105 -14.77 2.88 -34.14
C ALA A 105 -14.07 3.55 -35.33
N ASP A 106 -13.94 2.80 -36.41
CA ASP A 106 -13.54 3.29 -37.73
C ASP A 106 -14.64 2.94 -38.75
N ASP A 107 -14.63 3.61 -39.89
CA ASP A 107 -15.46 3.22 -41.02
C ASP A 107 -14.94 1.94 -41.68
N VAL A 108 -15.70 1.39 -42.63
CA VAL A 108 -15.31 0.18 -43.37
C VAL A 108 -13.99 0.31 -44.17
N SER A 109 -13.44 1.52 -44.31
CA SER A 109 -12.15 1.77 -44.96
C SER A 109 -11.00 1.89 -43.96
N GLY A 110 -11.27 1.74 -42.64
CA GLY A 110 -10.28 1.90 -41.57
C GLY A 110 -10.00 3.35 -41.19
N MET A 111 -10.85 4.30 -41.61
CA MET A 111 -10.70 5.73 -41.27
C MET A 111 -11.56 6.12 -40.07
N PRO A 112 -11.17 7.12 -39.26
CA PRO A 112 -11.98 7.60 -38.15
C PRO A 112 -13.39 8.02 -38.60
N VAL A 113 -14.40 7.71 -37.78
CA VAL A 113 -15.80 8.08 -38.06
C VAL A 113 -15.94 9.59 -38.23
N ASP A 114 -16.47 10.01 -39.37
CA ASP A 114 -16.68 11.43 -39.69
C ASP A 114 -17.75 12.09 -38.78
N ALA A 115 -17.66 13.42 -38.64
CA ALA A 115 -18.50 14.17 -37.71
C ALA A 115 -20.00 14.08 -38.03
N ALA A 116 -20.39 14.07 -39.32
CA ALA A 116 -21.79 14.02 -39.71
C ALA A 116 -22.40 12.65 -39.37
N ARG A 117 -21.66 11.58 -39.65
CA ARG A 117 -22.05 10.22 -39.28
C ARG A 117 -22.13 10.05 -37.77
N LEU A 118 -21.16 10.55 -37.02
CA LEU A 118 -21.18 10.47 -35.56
C LEU A 118 -22.39 11.18 -34.96
N VAL A 119 -22.78 12.36 -35.48
CA VAL A 119 -24.01 13.06 -35.07
C VAL A 119 -25.25 12.19 -35.33
N ALA A 120 -25.34 11.56 -36.50
CA ALA A 120 -26.46 10.68 -36.83
C ALA A 120 -26.50 9.42 -35.94
N MET A 121 -25.34 8.87 -35.57
CA MET A 121 -25.24 7.77 -34.60
C MET A 121 -25.66 8.21 -33.20
N ARG A 122 -25.24 9.39 -32.75
CA ARG A 122 -25.61 9.94 -31.43
C ARG A 122 -27.11 10.10 -31.25
N ALA A 123 -27.84 10.39 -32.33
CA ALA A 123 -29.30 10.46 -32.33
C ALA A 123 -29.98 9.11 -32.06
N GLN A 124 -29.24 7.99 -32.12
CA GLN A 124 -29.74 6.65 -31.81
C GLN A 124 -29.36 6.16 -30.40
N ARG A 125 -28.66 6.98 -29.58
CA ARG A 125 -28.21 6.57 -28.24
C ARG A 125 -29.35 6.16 -27.31
N ASP A 126 -30.45 6.91 -27.29
CA ASP A 126 -31.60 6.57 -26.46
C ASP A 126 -32.19 5.20 -26.85
N ALA A 127 -32.20 4.89 -28.15
CA ALA A 127 -32.66 3.59 -28.64
C ALA A 127 -31.72 2.45 -28.23
N LEU A 128 -30.41 2.71 -28.21
CA LEU A 128 -29.40 1.75 -27.76
C LEU A 128 -29.51 1.52 -26.25
N HIS A 129 -29.57 2.60 -25.46
CA HIS A 129 -29.67 2.56 -24.00
C HIS A 129 -30.96 1.86 -23.52
N GLU A 130 -32.08 2.07 -24.22
CA GLU A 130 -33.36 1.39 -23.93
C GLU A 130 -33.42 -0.05 -24.46
N GLY A 131 -32.37 -0.54 -25.15
CA GLY A 131 -32.33 -1.87 -25.74
C GLY A 131 -33.26 -2.07 -26.94
N ARG A 132 -33.72 -1.00 -27.59
CA ARG A 132 -34.55 -1.05 -28.81
C ARG A 132 -33.73 -1.39 -30.06
N ILE A 133 -32.45 -1.07 -30.05
CA ILE A 133 -31.45 -1.51 -31.03
C ILE A 133 -30.25 -2.08 -30.28
N ASP A 134 -29.46 -2.95 -30.91
CA ASP A 134 -28.17 -3.40 -30.39
C ASP A 134 -27.00 -2.68 -31.08
N LEU A 135 -25.82 -2.76 -30.46
CA LEU A 135 -24.62 -2.08 -30.94
C LEU A 135 -24.18 -2.57 -32.33
N VAL A 136 -24.39 -3.86 -32.65
CA VAL A 136 -24.04 -4.45 -33.94
C VAL A 136 -24.90 -3.88 -35.05
N SER A 137 -26.20 -3.74 -34.80
CA SER A 137 -27.19 -3.19 -35.70
C SER A 137 -26.94 -1.70 -35.94
N LEU A 138 -26.54 -0.97 -34.89
CA LEU A 138 -26.06 0.41 -35.02
C LEU A 138 -24.83 0.48 -35.92
N CYS A 139 -23.77 -0.27 -35.62
CA CYS A 139 -22.53 -0.30 -36.41
C CYS A 139 -22.79 -0.64 -37.89
N ARG A 140 -23.63 -1.65 -38.16
CA ARG A 140 -24.00 -2.06 -39.51
C ARG A 140 -24.76 -0.97 -40.26
N SER A 141 -25.72 -0.31 -39.61
CA SER A 141 -26.55 0.73 -40.24
C SER A 141 -25.74 1.94 -40.68
N PHE A 142 -24.62 2.21 -39.99
CA PHE A 142 -23.72 3.34 -40.29
C PHE A 142 -22.42 2.92 -41.00
N GLY A 143 -22.24 1.63 -41.31
CA GLY A 143 -21.04 1.15 -41.99
C GLY A 143 -19.75 1.45 -41.20
N VAL A 144 -19.76 1.12 -39.91
CA VAL A 144 -18.61 1.30 -39.00
C VAL A 144 -18.26 -0.02 -38.29
N ARG A 145 -17.02 -0.14 -37.84
CA ARG A 145 -16.48 -1.25 -37.05
C ARG A 145 -15.88 -0.73 -35.75
N LEU A 146 -16.17 -1.40 -34.64
CA LEU A 146 -15.59 -1.07 -33.34
C LEU A 146 -14.08 -1.35 -33.37
N ALA A 147 -13.29 -0.51 -32.69
CA ALA A 147 -11.83 -0.57 -32.65
C ALA A 147 -11.30 -0.90 -31.24
N PRO A 148 -11.58 -2.11 -30.69
CA PRO A 148 -11.16 -2.54 -29.35
C PRO A 148 -9.64 -2.60 -29.16
N GLU A 149 -8.86 -2.74 -30.22
CA GLU A 149 -7.39 -2.72 -30.19
C GLU A 149 -6.81 -1.37 -29.78
N ARG A 150 -7.60 -0.28 -29.84
CA ARG A 150 -7.22 1.05 -29.34
C ARG A 150 -7.32 1.19 -27.82
N LEU A 151 -7.90 0.20 -27.13
CA LEU A 151 -8.05 0.18 -25.69
C LEU A 151 -6.92 -0.65 -25.05
N HIS A 152 -6.16 -0.03 -24.15
CA HIS A 152 -5.17 -0.74 -23.34
C HIS A 152 -5.80 -1.23 -22.03
N TYR A 153 -5.65 -2.51 -21.72
CA TYR A 153 -6.09 -3.04 -20.43
C TYR A 153 -5.22 -2.48 -19.30
N LEU A 154 -5.83 -1.74 -18.38
CA LEU A 154 -5.11 -0.87 -17.44
C LEU A 154 -5.16 -1.37 -16.00
N SER A 155 -6.34 -1.76 -15.51
CA SER A 155 -6.53 -2.06 -14.09
C SER A 155 -7.73 -2.96 -13.82
N HIS A 156 -7.74 -3.66 -12.68
CA HIS A 156 -8.81 -4.58 -12.31
C HIS A 156 -9.15 -4.44 -10.84
N TRP A 157 -10.36 -3.98 -10.53
CA TRP A 157 -10.80 -3.72 -9.16
C TRP A 157 -12.07 -4.47 -8.82
N VAL A 158 -12.12 -5.03 -7.61
CA VAL A 158 -13.28 -5.70 -7.08
C VAL A 158 -13.77 -5.02 -5.82
N THR A 159 -15.06 -4.74 -5.81
CA THR A 159 -15.75 -4.11 -4.68
C THR A 159 -15.72 -5.03 -3.44
N PRO A 160 -15.48 -4.51 -2.23
CA PRO A 160 -15.41 -5.31 -1.00
C PRO A 160 -16.62 -6.23 -0.80
N LEU A 161 -16.40 -7.38 -0.16
CA LEU A 161 -17.45 -8.36 0.16
C LEU A 161 -18.58 -7.77 1.03
N GLY A 162 -18.24 -6.93 2.01
CA GLY A 162 -19.23 -6.33 2.93
C GLY A 162 -20.12 -5.22 2.36
N LEU A 163 -20.07 -4.93 1.05
CA LEU A 163 -20.92 -3.94 0.40
C LEU A 163 -22.08 -4.60 -0.38
N PRO A 164 -23.30 -4.01 -0.36
CA PRO A 164 -24.49 -4.62 -0.96
C PRO A 164 -24.51 -4.61 -2.49
N LYS A 165 -23.76 -3.71 -3.12
CA LYS A 165 -23.63 -3.60 -4.58
C LYS A 165 -22.17 -3.86 -4.91
N ARG A 166 -21.88 -4.98 -5.57
CA ARG A 166 -20.52 -5.39 -5.91
C ARG A 166 -20.30 -5.42 -7.41
N PHE A 167 -19.11 -4.96 -7.79
CA PHE A 167 -18.63 -4.96 -9.17
C PHE A 167 -17.23 -5.56 -9.25
N ASP A 168 -16.98 -6.33 -10.30
CA ASP A 168 -15.68 -6.78 -10.79
C ASP A 168 -15.36 -5.97 -12.04
N THR A 169 -14.68 -4.84 -11.85
CA THR A 169 -14.51 -3.81 -12.87
C THR A 169 -13.13 -3.89 -13.50
N ARG A 170 -13.10 -4.06 -14.83
CA ARG A 170 -11.90 -3.91 -15.65
C ARG A 170 -11.85 -2.50 -16.24
N PHE A 171 -10.70 -1.85 -16.08
CA PHE A 171 -10.45 -0.51 -16.58
C PHE A 171 -9.59 -0.59 -17.83
N PHE A 172 -9.96 0.18 -18.84
CA PHE A 172 -9.24 0.35 -20.08
C PHE A 172 -8.77 1.80 -20.22
N LEU A 173 -7.68 2.03 -20.94
CA LEU A 173 -7.16 3.35 -21.28
C LEU A 173 -7.25 3.56 -22.79
N ALA A 174 -7.73 4.72 -23.22
CA ALA A 174 -7.71 5.10 -24.62
C ALA A 174 -7.55 6.61 -24.82
N MET A 175 -6.97 6.99 -25.96
CA MET A 175 -6.91 8.38 -26.42
C MET A 175 -8.24 8.77 -27.06
N LEU A 176 -8.77 9.96 -26.76
CA LEU A 176 -9.95 10.50 -27.40
C LEU A 176 -9.78 10.48 -28.93
N PRO A 177 -10.69 9.85 -29.70
CA PRO A 177 -10.62 9.85 -31.15
C PRO A 177 -10.64 11.26 -31.72
N ALA A 178 -9.81 11.51 -32.73
CA ALA A 178 -9.63 12.84 -33.31
C ALA A 178 -10.97 13.42 -33.79
N GLY A 179 -11.21 14.70 -33.47
CA GLY A 179 -12.41 15.43 -33.90
C GLY A 179 -13.68 15.16 -33.09
N GLN A 180 -13.68 14.17 -32.17
CA GLN A 180 -14.85 13.93 -31.32
C GLN A 180 -14.91 14.89 -30.12
N GLN A 181 -16.13 15.24 -29.72
CA GLN A 181 -16.43 16.00 -28.50
C GLN A 181 -17.36 15.19 -27.59
N VAL A 182 -17.36 15.48 -26.29
CA VAL A 182 -18.22 14.79 -25.32
C VAL A 182 -19.58 15.45 -25.24
N GLU A 183 -20.64 14.65 -25.34
CA GLU A 183 -22.04 15.01 -25.14
C GLU A 183 -22.68 14.03 -24.15
N VAL A 184 -22.98 14.50 -22.95
CA VAL A 184 -23.61 13.63 -21.93
C VAL A 184 -25.11 13.47 -22.16
N ASP A 185 -25.63 12.31 -21.78
CA ASP A 185 -27.03 11.90 -21.89
C ASP A 185 -28.00 12.68 -20.98
N GLN A 186 -27.50 13.34 -19.93
CA GLN A 186 -28.26 14.05 -18.87
C GLN A 186 -29.22 13.16 -18.05
N VAL A 187 -29.26 11.85 -18.30
CA VAL A 187 -30.13 10.87 -17.62
C VAL A 187 -29.34 10.11 -16.56
N GLU A 188 -28.21 9.50 -16.93
CA GLU A 188 -27.33 8.79 -15.98
C GLU A 188 -26.17 9.67 -15.51
N THR A 189 -25.72 10.58 -16.38
CA THR A 189 -24.63 11.51 -16.12
C THR A 189 -25.12 12.95 -16.01
N ALA A 190 -24.97 13.55 -14.83
CA ALA A 190 -25.41 14.92 -14.58
C ALA A 190 -24.49 15.99 -15.20
N ALA A 191 -23.22 15.65 -15.44
CA ALA A 191 -22.23 16.52 -16.08
C ALA A 191 -20.99 15.71 -16.47
N HIS A 192 -20.26 16.15 -17.50
CA HIS A 192 -18.89 15.72 -17.73
C HIS A 192 -17.91 16.85 -17.42
N ARG A 193 -16.66 16.48 -17.12
CA ARG A 193 -15.54 17.40 -17.04
C ARG A 193 -14.27 16.75 -17.56
N TRP A 194 -13.53 17.51 -18.37
CA TRP A 194 -12.13 17.24 -18.62
C TRP A 194 -11.33 17.89 -17.50
N MET A 195 -10.48 17.10 -16.84
CA MET A 195 -9.66 17.59 -15.73
C MET A 195 -8.23 17.12 -15.88
N ARG A 196 -7.27 17.95 -15.48
CA ARG A 196 -5.90 17.48 -15.24
C ARG A 196 -5.90 16.54 -14.03
N PRO A 197 -5.17 15.41 -14.04
CA PRO A 197 -5.11 14.48 -12.90
C PRO A 197 -4.77 15.17 -11.57
N GLN A 198 -3.75 16.03 -11.56
CA GLN A 198 -3.36 16.83 -10.41
C GLN A 198 -4.51 17.65 -9.80
N TYR A 199 -5.35 18.27 -10.66
CA TYR A 199 -6.48 19.08 -10.20
C TYR A 199 -7.55 18.20 -9.57
N ALA A 200 -7.89 17.07 -10.19
CA ALA A 200 -8.86 16.13 -9.65
C ALA A 200 -8.41 15.57 -8.29
N LEU A 201 -7.13 15.22 -8.16
CA LEU A 201 -6.54 14.73 -6.91
C LEU A 201 -6.57 15.78 -5.79
N LYS A 202 -6.24 17.04 -6.10
CA LYS A 202 -6.30 18.15 -5.14
C LYS A 202 -7.71 18.38 -4.59
N HIS A 203 -8.74 18.08 -5.37
CA HIS A 203 -10.15 18.26 -5.00
C HIS A 203 -10.88 16.93 -4.78
N ALA A 204 -10.14 15.85 -4.45
CA ALA A 204 -10.67 14.49 -4.42
C ALA A 204 -11.91 14.33 -3.52
N ASP A 205 -11.94 14.98 -2.37
CA ASP A 205 -13.06 14.89 -1.42
C ASP A 205 -14.30 15.63 -1.95
N GLN A 206 -14.12 16.79 -2.58
CA GLN A 206 -15.20 17.56 -3.20
C GLN A 206 -15.80 16.82 -4.41
N LEU A 207 -14.94 16.14 -5.18
CA LEU A 207 -15.32 15.31 -6.31
C LEU A 207 -15.79 13.91 -5.89
N ARG A 208 -15.70 13.57 -4.60
CA ARG A 208 -16.03 12.26 -4.03
C ARG A 208 -15.41 11.10 -4.82
N LEU A 209 -14.13 11.23 -5.17
CA LEU A 209 -13.43 10.22 -5.96
C LEU A 209 -13.38 8.89 -5.23
N LEU A 210 -13.83 7.83 -5.92
CA LEU A 210 -13.74 6.47 -5.42
C LEU A 210 -12.28 5.97 -5.45
N PRO A 211 -11.90 4.96 -4.63
CA PRO A 211 -10.53 4.47 -4.56
C PRO A 211 -9.91 4.09 -5.93
N PRO A 212 -10.60 3.35 -6.84
CA PRO A 212 -10.05 3.05 -8.15
C PRO A 212 -9.76 4.31 -8.98
N THR A 213 -10.70 5.26 -9.01
CA THR A 213 -10.55 6.52 -9.74
C THR A 213 -9.38 7.34 -9.19
N ARG A 214 -9.28 7.48 -7.87
CA ARG A 214 -8.17 8.20 -7.22
C ARG A 214 -6.81 7.56 -7.55
N LYS A 215 -6.72 6.23 -7.54
CA LYS A 215 -5.48 5.50 -7.81
C LYS A 215 -5.05 5.60 -9.27
N LEU A 216 -5.99 5.50 -10.21
CA LEU A 216 -5.71 5.69 -11.62
C LEU A 216 -5.29 7.13 -11.94
N LEU A 217 -5.91 8.13 -11.29
CA LEU A 217 -5.48 9.52 -11.42
C LEU A 217 -4.07 9.75 -10.85
N GLN A 218 -3.71 9.13 -9.73
CA GLN A 218 -2.34 9.19 -9.18
C GLN A 218 -1.31 8.59 -10.14
N TRP A 219 -1.66 7.46 -10.77
CA TRP A 219 -0.81 6.84 -11.77
C TRP A 219 -0.62 7.73 -13.00
N LEU A 220 -1.70 8.33 -13.52
CA LEU A 220 -1.66 9.27 -14.65
C LEU A 220 -0.85 10.54 -14.32
N ASP A 221 -1.00 11.10 -13.12
CA ASP A 221 -0.27 12.30 -12.69
C ASP A 221 1.26 12.09 -12.73
N GLY A 222 1.72 10.88 -12.42
CA GLY A 222 3.13 10.51 -12.44
C GLY A 222 3.75 10.38 -13.84
N LEU A 223 2.95 10.33 -14.92
CA LEU A 223 3.42 10.09 -16.29
C LEU A 223 3.60 11.37 -17.11
N GLY A 224 2.95 12.46 -16.70
CA GLY A 224 3.08 13.79 -17.33
C GLY A 224 2.26 13.99 -18.60
N THR A 225 2.42 13.16 -19.63
CA THR A 225 1.71 13.30 -20.93
C THR A 225 0.78 12.14 -21.24
N ALA A 226 -0.20 12.38 -22.11
CA ALA A 226 -1.16 11.35 -22.52
C ALA A 226 -0.48 10.23 -23.32
N ASP A 227 0.49 10.55 -24.17
CA ASP A 227 1.25 9.54 -24.94
C ASP A 227 2.11 8.66 -24.03
N ALA A 228 2.75 9.25 -23.01
CA ALA A 228 3.50 8.47 -22.02
C ALA A 228 2.57 7.54 -21.23
N ALA A 229 1.35 7.99 -20.92
CA ALA A 229 0.34 7.15 -20.29
C ALA A 229 -0.10 5.98 -21.17
N MET A 230 -0.35 6.22 -22.47
CA MET A 230 -0.70 5.17 -23.43
C MET A 230 0.43 4.15 -23.58
N ALA A 231 1.67 4.61 -23.73
CA ALA A 231 2.85 3.75 -23.82
C ALA A 231 3.03 2.90 -22.55
N ALA A 232 2.89 3.50 -21.37
CA ALA A 232 3.01 2.80 -20.09
C ALA A 232 1.92 1.73 -19.91
N ALA A 233 0.66 2.03 -20.31
CA ALA A 233 -0.42 1.05 -20.28
C ALA A 233 -0.19 -0.11 -21.25
N GLY A 234 0.30 0.16 -22.46
CA GLY A 234 0.64 -0.86 -23.45
C GLY A 234 1.81 -1.77 -23.05
N ALA A 235 2.68 -1.31 -22.15
CA ALA A 235 3.82 -2.07 -21.64
C ALA A 235 3.51 -2.90 -20.38
N LEU A 236 2.29 -2.88 -19.86
CA LEU A 236 1.91 -3.66 -18.68
C LEU A 236 1.94 -5.16 -19.00
N ALA A 237 2.89 -5.88 -18.37
CA ALA A 237 3.01 -7.32 -18.53
C ALA A 237 1.87 -8.11 -17.86
N ALA A 238 1.31 -7.57 -16.77
CA ALA A 238 0.19 -8.16 -16.06
C ALA A 238 -0.62 -7.07 -15.33
N VAL A 239 -1.93 -7.29 -15.23
CA VAL A 239 -2.85 -6.43 -14.49
C VAL A 239 -3.40 -7.22 -13.31
N PRO A 240 -2.92 -6.97 -12.07
CA PRO A 240 -3.37 -7.73 -10.91
C PRO A 240 -4.80 -7.38 -10.54
N ARG A 241 -5.56 -8.39 -10.12
CA ARG A 241 -6.89 -8.21 -9.52
C ARG A 241 -6.77 -7.58 -8.13
N ILE A 242 -7.32 -6.40 -7.96
CA ILE A 242 -7.32 -5.64 -6.70
C ILE A 242 -8.69 -5.75 -6.04
N GLN A 243 -8.83 -6.68 -5.11
CA GLN A 243 -10.00 -6.70 -4.22
C GLN A 243 -9.74 -5.79 -3.05
N LEU A 244 -10.66 -4.88 -2.76
CA LEU A 244 -10.61 -4.01 -1.58
C LEU A 244 -11.19 -4.73 -0.35
N ARG A 245 -10.76 -4.32 0.84
CA ARG A 245 -11.24 -4.81 2.14
C ARG A 245 -11.97 -3.68 2.83
N LEU A 246 -13.12 -4.00 3.39
CA LEU A 246 -13.84 -3.06 4.21
C LEU A 246 -13.25 -3.10 5.61
N ALA A 247 -13.10 -1.96 6.26
CA ALA A 247 -12.67 -1.89 7.66
C ALA A 247 -13.25 -0.63 8.32
N THR A 248 -13.14 -0.55 9.64
CA THR A 248 -13.64 0.57 10.44
C THR A 248 -12.52 1.39 11.06
N GLY A 249 -12.80 2.65 11.39
CA GLY A 249 -11.84 3.56 12.00
C GLY A 249 -12.42 4.96 12.12
N LYS A 250 -11.56 5.97 12.24
CA LYS A 250 -11.90 7.38 12.50
C LYS A 250 -12.78 8.01 11.41
N ARG A 251 -12.73 7.51 10.17
CA ARG A 251 -13.58 7.93 9.04
C ARG A 251 -14.87 7.09 8.92
N GLY A 252 -15.16 6.23 9.89
CA GLY A 252 -16.23 5.24 9.81
C GLY A 252 -15.82 4.02 8.96
N ARG A 253 -16.81 3.34 8.36
CA ARG A 253 -16.59 2.16 7.53
C ARG A 253 -16.03 2.56 6.16
N TRP A 254 -14.83 2.11 5.81
CA TRP A 254 -14.08 2.58 4.64
C TRP A 254 -13.41 1.42 3.88
N PRO A 255 -13.41 1.44 2.52
CA PRO A 255 -12.62 0.50 1.72
C PRO A 255 -11.12 0.83 1.78
N VAL A 256 -10.31 -0.11 2.29
CA VAL A 256 -8.86 -0.02 2.39
C VAL A 256 -8.22 -0.60 1.13
N THR A 257 -7.19 0.06 0.58
CA THR A 257 -6.45 -0.43 -0.60
C THR A 257 -5.17 -1.19 -0.23
N PRO A 258 -4.61 -2.05 -1.13
CA PRO A 258 -3.40 -2.84 -0.83
C PRO A 258 -2.15 -2.08 -0.42
N ASP A 259 -2.05 -0.80 -0.78
CA ASP A 259 -0.94 0.07 -0.42
C ASP A 259 -1.14 0.80 0.93
N GLU A 260 -2.35 0.75 1.50
CA GLU A 260 -2.61 1.34 2.81
C GLU A 260 -2.00 0.49 3.93
N PRO A 261 -1.44 1.10 5.00
CA PRO A 261 -0.72 0.40 6.07
C PRO A 261 -1.50 -0.78 6.70
N ALA A 262 -2.79 -0.61 6.94
CA ALA A 262 -3.62 -1.63 7.60
C ALA A 262 -3.91 -2.87 6.73
N TRP A 263 -3.68 -2.79 5.41
CA TRP A 263 -4.11 -3.82 4.47
C TRP A 263 -3.67 -5.23 4.85
N ALA A 264 -2.38 -5.38 5.13
CA ALA A 264 -1.76 -6.66 5.46
C ALA A 264 -2.38 -7.25 6.73
N GLU A 265 -2.49 -6.47 7.80
CA GLU A 265 -3.10 -6.91 9.06
C GLU A 265 -4.60 -7.24 8.92
N LEU A 266 -5.33 -6.58 8.03
CA LEU A 266 -6.74 -6.92 7.75
C LEU A 266 -6.91 -8.31 7.12
N THR A 267 -5.86 -8.87 6.52
CA THR A 267 -5.90 -10.28 6.06
C THR A 267 -5.86 -11.28 7.22
N LEU A 268 -5.34 -10.85 8.37
CA LEU A 268 -5.21 -11.64 9.58
C LEU A 268 -6.39 -11.43 10.54
N THR A 269 -6.77 -10.17 10.73
CA THR A 269 -7.78 -9.75 11.71
C THR A 269 -9.22 -9.85 11.20
N ASP A 270 -9.42 -9.88 9.88
CA ASP A 270 -10.72 -10.05 9.23
C ASP A 270 -10.60 -10.93 7.97
N PRO A 271 -10.23 -12.22 8.12
CA PRO A 271 -9.94 -13.11 7.01
C PRO A 271 -11.18 -13.38 6.13
N HIS A 272 -12.37 -13.27 6.71
CA HIS A 272 -13.66 -13.44 6.02
C HIS A 272 -14.21 -12.15 5.40
N GLU A 273 -13.48 -11.03 5.51
CA GLU A 273 -13.81 -9.72 4.90
C GLU A 273 -15.19 -9.18 5.31
N LEU A 274 -15.59 -9.40 6.56
CA LEU A 274 -16.88 -8.95 7.10
C LEU A 274 -16.94 -7.43 7.33
N GLY A 275 -15.77 -6.77 7.32
CA GLY A 275 -15.62 -5.37 7.66
C GLY A 275 -15.53 -5.11 9.15
N THR A 276 -15.07 -6.10 9.92
CA THR A 276 -14.93 -6.05 11.38
C THR A 276 -13.55 -5.60 11.84
N GLY A 277 -12.56 -5.68 10.95
CA GLY A 277 -11.21 -5.18 11.20
C GLY A 277 -11.13 -3.65 11.30
N SER A 278 -9.97 -3.17 11.74
CA SER A 278 -9.68 -1.75 11.92
C SER A 278 -8.59 -1.28 10.97
N TYR A 279 -8.75 -0.10 10.37
CA TYR A 279 -7.65 0.59 9.66
C TYR A 279 -6.92 1.62 10.53
N ASP A 280 -7.31 1.75 11.80
CA ASP A 280 -6.61 2.53 12.81
C ASP A 280 -6.01 1.62 13.89
N ILE A 281 -4.83 1.97 14.36
CA ILE A 281 -4.29 1.46 15.62
C ILE A 281 -4.83 2.35 16.74
N VAL A 282 -5.54 1.73 17.69
CA VAL A 282 -6.10 2.41 18.85
C VAL A 282 -5.31 1.97 20.09
N PRO A 283 -4.52 2.85 20.71
CA PRO A 283 -3.76 2.51 21.92
C PRO A 283 -4.66 1.96 23.04
N GLY A 284 -4.12 1.02 23.82
CA GLY A 284 -4.83 0.33 24.89
C GLY A 284 -5.86 -0.72 24.43
N ARG A 285 -6.12 -0.86 23.12
CA ARG A 285 -7.00 -1.90 22.59
C ARG A 285 -6.19 -3.10 22.10
N SER A 286 -6.44 -4.27 22.70
CA SER A 286 -5.85 -5.53 22.25
C SER A 286 -6.42 -5.96 20.89
N VAL A 287 -5.56 -6.39 19.98
CA VAL A 287 -5.91 -6.94 18.67
C VAL A 287 -5.36 -8.35 18.55
N THR A 288 -6.22 -9.33 18.27
CA THR A 288 -5.79 -10.70 17.94
C THR A 288 -5.29 -10.73 16.51
N LEU A 289 -3.99 -10.96 16.33
CA LEU A 289 -3.38 -11.03 15.01
C LEU A 289 -3.46 -12.45 14.47
N MET A 290 -3.15 -13.44 15.30
CA MET A 290 -3.18 -14.86 14.97
C MET A 290 -3.54 -15.64 16.23
N PRO A 291 -3.89 -16.95 16.15
CA PRO A 291 -4.05 -17.78 17.34
C PRO A 291 -2.84 -17.67 18.28
N GLY A 292 -3.10 -17.25 19.52
CA GLY A 292 -2.07 -17.07 20.54
C GLY A 292 -1.10 -15.92 20.29
N VAL A 293 -1.41 -14.96 19.40
CA VAL A 293 -0.60 -13.76 19.15
C VAL A 293 -1.49 -12.52 19.19
N LEU A 294 -1.28 -11.68 20.20
CA LEU A 294 -2.01 -10.42 20.38
C LEU A 294 -1.05 -9.24 20.25
N ARG A 295 -1.57 -8.10 19.77
CA ARG A 295 -0.90 -6.80 19.85
C ARG A 295 -1.67 -5.88 20.78
N LEU A 296 -0.96 -5.17 21.64
CA LEU A 296 -1.44 -4.04 22.42
C LEU A 296 -0.52 -2.84 22.17
N THR A 297 -1.06 -1.71 21.75
CA THR A 297 -0.25 -0.52 21.47
C THR A 297 -0.28 0.43 22.66
N ALA A 298 0.89 0.88 23.12
CA ALA A 298 1.03 1.85 24.20
C ALA A 298 0.51 3.24 23.79
N PRO A 299 -0.02 4.05 24.74
CA PRO A 299 -0.56 5.39 24.46
C PRO A 299 0.54 6.47 24.36
N ASN A 300 1.62 6.18 23.65
CA ASN A 300 2.79 7.05 23.47
C ASN A 300 2.98 7.49 21.99
N PRO A 301 1.97 8.02 21.29
CA PRO A 301 2.12 8.40 19.89
C PRO A 301 3.12 9.55 19.72
N GLY A 302 3.86 9.55 18.61
CA GLY A 302 4.92 10.52 18.40
C GLY A 302 5.58 10.41 17.03
N MET A 303 6.51 11.33 16.76
CA MET A 303 7.28 11.32 15.50
C MET A 303 8.03 9.99 15.30
N MET A 304 8.58 9.44 16.37
CA MET A 304 9.37 8.21 16.37
C MET A 304 8.50 6.96 16.49
N THR A 305 7.45 7.04 17.32
CA THR A 305 6.62 5.88 17.71
C THR A 305 5.36 5.72 16.87
N GLY A 306 5.06 6.64 15.94
CA GLY A 306 3.86 6.62 15.13
C GLY A 306 2.59 6.63 16.00
N PRO A 307 1.70 5.62 15.89
CA PRO A 307 0.53 5.50 16.75
C PRO A 307 0.85 5.07 18.20
N GLY A 308 2.08 4.61 18.47
CA GLY A 308 2.55 4.13 19.77
C GLY A 308 3.43 2.87 19.62
N THR A 309 4.06 2.44 20.71
CA THR A 309 4.87 1.21 20.74
C THR A 309 3.97 -0.02 20.83
N ASN A 310 4.22 -1.00 19.99
CA ASN A 310 3.51 -2.27 19.97
C ASN A 310 4.15 -3.25 20.96
N THR A 311 3.39 -3.57 21.99
CA THR A 311 3.62 -4.72 22.85
C THR A 311 2.93 -5.95 22.26
N TYR A 312 3.62 -7.08 22.19
CA TYR A 312 3.04 -8.34 21.72
C TYR A 312 2.86 -9.33 22.86
N LEU A 313 1.74 -10.04 22.89
CA LEU A 313 1.49 -11.12 23.83
C LEU A 313 1.44 -12.45 23.08
N LEU A 314 2.24 -13.41 23.52
CA LEU A 314 2.37 -14.74 22.92
C LEU A 314 2.01 -15.81 23.95
N GLY A 315 1.05 -16.67 23.65
CA GLY A 315 0.69 -17.70 24.61
C GLY A 315 -0.60 -18.43 24.28
N GLY A 316 -1.12 -19.10 25.31
CA GLY A 316 -2.24 -20.02 25.22
C GLY A 316 -1.85 -21.37 25.80
N GLY A 317 -2.18 -22.44 25.07
CA GLY A 317 -1.93 -23.81 25.52
C GLY A 317 -2.78 -24.23 26.75
N PRO A 318 -2.59 -25.46 27.26
CA PRO A 318 -3.39 -26.00 28.36
C PRO A 318 -3.26 -25.21 29.67
N ASP A 319 -2.07 -24.67 29.95
CA ASP A 319 -1.78 -23.94 31.18
C ASP A 319 -2.17 -22.45 31.11
N ASN A 320 -2.67 -22.00 29.94
CA ASN A 320 -3.04 -20.62 29.65
C ASN A 320 -1.99 -19.62 30.17
N ALA A 321 -0.75 -19.80 29.73
CA ALA A 321 0.38 -19.00 30.14
C ALA A 321 0.95 -18.22 28.95
N TRP A 322 1.47 -17.03 29.25
CA TRP A 322 1.76 -16.00 28.26
C TRP A 322 3.16 -15.40 28.43
N ALA A 323 3.69 -14.90 27.34
CA ALA A 323 4.90 -14.12 27.25
C ALA A 323 4.56 -12.74 26.67
N VAL A 324 5.37 -11.75 27.00
CA VAL A 324 5.25 -10.38 26.49
C VAL A 324 6.53 -10.01 25.75
N ILE A 325 6.42 -9.42 24.56
CA ILE A 325 7.55 -8.76 23.86
C ILE A 325 7.32 -7.25 23.94
N ASP A 326 8.34 -6.52 24.40
CA ASP A 326 8.39 -5.06 24.55
C ASP A 326 7.22 -4.50 25.37
N PRO A 327 7.29 -4.53 26.71
CA PRO A 327 6.25 -4.01 27.60
C PRO A 327 6.10 -2.49 27.56
N GLY A 328 6.88 -1.78 26.73
CA GLY A 328 6.66 -0.38 26.41
C GLY A 328 7.41 0.60 27.32
N PRO A 329 7.02 1.89 27.32
CA PRO A 329 7.61 2.91 28.19
C PRO A 329 7.31 2.65 29.68
N ASP A 330 7.90 3.47 30.56
CA ASP A 330 7.61 3.46 32.01
C ASP A 330 6.23 4.08 32.28
N ASP A 331 5.17 3.37 31.89
CA ASP A 331 3.77 3.79 31.98
C ASP A 331 2.94 2.72 32.72
N PRO A 332 2.63 2.93 34.01
CA PRO A 332 1.81 2.00 34.79
C PRO A 332 0.45 1.70 34.17
N ALA A 333 -0.20 2.66 33.50
CA ALA A 333 -1.51 2.42 32.88
C ALA A 333 -1.41 1.46 31.68
N HIS A 334 -0.30 1.51 30.94
CA HIS A 334 -0.03 0.54 29.89
C HIS A 334 0.28 -0.85 30.47
N ILE A 335 1.00 -0.95 31.60
CA ILE A 335 1.23 -2.23 32.29
C ILE A 335 -0.09 -2.86 32.76
N ASP A 336 -1.00 -2.07 33.32
CA ASP A 336 -2.33 -2.53 33.69
C ASP A 336 -3.11 -3.03 32.46
N ALA A 337 -2.98 -2.33 31.32
CA ALA A 337 -3.57 -2.76 30.06
C ALA A 337 -2.97 -4.08 29.53
N ILE A 338 -1.65 -4.29 29.67
CA ILE A 338 -1.00 -5.58 29.33
C ILE A 338 -1.57 -6.70 30.18
N LEU A 339 -1.66 -6.50 31.49
CA LEU A 339 -2.21 -7.47 32.44
C LEU A 339 -3.67 -7.81 32.14
N ALA A 340 -4.47 -6.80 31.79
CA ALA A 340 -5.88 -6.99 31.41
C ALA A 340 -6.05 -7.66 30.03
N ALA A 341 -5.12 -7.42 29.10
CA ALA A 341 -5.15 -8.00 27.76
C ALA A 341 -4.68 -9.47 27.74
N ALA A 342 -3.85 -9.89 28.69
CA ALA A 342 -3.34 -11.26 28.80
C ALA A 342 -4.44 -12.21 29.29
N PRO A 343 -4.84 -13.24 28.50
CA PRO A 343 -5.84 -14.21 28.94
C PRO A 343 -5.44 -15.07 30.14
N GLY A 344 -4.16 -15.10 30.52
CA GLY A 344 -3.66 -15.85 31.67
C GLY A 344 -2.30 -15.36 32.14
N ALA A 345 -1.60 -16.18 32.94
CA ALA A 345 -0.43 -15.73 33.68
C ALA A 345 0.76 -15.41 32.76
N ILE A 346 1.32 -14.20 32.88
CA ILE A 346 2.54 -13.81 32.18
C ILE A 346 3.75 -14.41 32.91
N ARG A 347 4.54 -15.23 32.20
CA ARG A 347 5.69 -15.96 32.74
C ARG A 347 7.02 -15.47 32.19
N GLN A 348 7.01 -14.82 31.02
CA GLN A 348 8.22 -14.37 30.34
C GLN A 348 8.03 -12.97 29.77
N ILE A 349 9.09 -12.16 29.80
CA ILE A 349 9.14 -10.82 29.22
C ILE A 349 10.38 -10.74 28.34
N PHE A 350 10.21 -10.46 27.07
CA PHE A 350 11.26 -10.29 26.07
C PHE A 350 11.38 -8.81 25.72
N VAL A 351 12.62 -8.34 25.59
CA VAL A 351 12.92 -6.95 25.18
C VAL A 351 13.77 -7.00 23.91
N THR A 352 13.30 -6.33 22.86
CA THR A 352 14.01 -6.25 21.57
C THR A 352 15.28 -5.42 21.72
N HIS A 353 15.18 -4.26 22.35
CA HIS A 353 16.30 -3.36 22.63
C HIS A 353 15.92 -2.37 23.73
N THR A 354 16.89 -1.56 24.16
CA THR A 354 16.76 -0.73 25.37
C THR A 354 16.37 0.72 25.10
N HIS A 355 15.82 1.05 23.92
CA HIS A 355 15.24 2.39 23.77
C HIS A 355 14.05 2.57 24.73
N ARG A 356 13.85 3.83 25.15
CA ARG A 356 13.00 4.20 26.29
C ARG A 356 11.51 3.89 26.10
N ASP A 357 11.10 3.62 24.89
CA ASP A 357 9.74 3.26 24.56
C ASP A 357 9.51 1.74 24.50
N HIS A 358 10.55 0.91 24.64
CA HIS A 358 10.46 -0.56 24.60
C HIS A 358 10.71 -1.24 25.95
N SER A 359 11.82 -0.93 26.63
CA SER A 359 12.31 -1.70 27.78
C SER A 359 11.87 -1.24 29.18
N PRO A 360 11.61 0.05 29.47
CA PRO A 360 11.40 0.47 30.87
C PRO A 360 10.21 -0.20 31.56
N GLY A 361 9.15 -0.50 30.80
CA GLY A 361 7.98 -1.23 31.30
C GLY A 361 8.30 -2.64 31.82
N ALA A 362 9.44 -3.24 31.43
CA ALA A 362 9.82 -4.58 31.85
C ALA A 362 10.04 -4.68 33.36
N ARG A 363 10.60 -3.63 33.96
CA ARG A 363 10.79 -3.54 35.41
C ARG A 363 9.45 -3.55 36.14
N LEU A 364 8.49 -2.76 35.66
CA LEU A 364 7.15 -2.66 36.25
C LEU A 364 6.40 -4.00 36.11
N LEU A 365 6.35 -4.55 34.90
CA LEU A 365 5.62 -5.79 34.63
C LEU A 365 6.22 -6.97 35.41
N LYS A 366 7.55 -7.04 35.52
CA LYS A 366 8.24 -8.07 36.32
C LYS A 366 7.91 -7.94 37.81
N ALA A 367 7.87 -6.73 38.35
CA ALA A 367 7.54 -6.51 39.76
C ALA A 367 6.14 -7.05 40.11
N THR A 368 5.20 -6.94 39.17
CA THR A 368 3.82 -7.44 39.35
C THR A 368 3.68 -8.94 39.11
N THR A 369 4.40 -9.51 38.13
CA THR A 369 4.18 -10.89 37.64
C THR A 369 5.20 -11.91 38.14
N GLY A 370 6.39 -11.46 38.54
CA GLY A 370 7.54 -12.34 38.79
C GLY A 370 8.11 -13.00 37.53
N ALA A 371 7.69 -12.58 36.33
CA ALA A 371 8.11 -13.15 35.06
C ALA A 371 9.62 -12.98 34.81
N THR A 372 10.23 -13.98 34.16
CA THR A 372 11.65 -13.94 33.77
C THR A 372 11.86 -12.99 32.60
N THR A 373 12.84 -12.09 32.70
CA THR A 373 13.19 -11.15 31.62
C THR A 373 14.30 -11.71 30.73
N TYR A 374 14.11 -11.56 29.42
CA TYR A 374 15.02 -11.97 28.36
C TYR A 374 15.36 -10.77 27.47
N GLY A 375 16.60 -10.69 27.01
CA GLY A 375 17.01 -9.63 26.09
C GLY A 375 18.53 -9.47 26.03
N MET A 376 18.98 -8.32 25.53
CA MET A 376 20.40 -7.98 25.45
C MET A 376 20.65 -6.60 26.06
N ARG A 377 21.67 -6.49 26.92
CA ARG A 377 22.04 -5.24 27.57
C ARG A 377 22.71 -4.30 26.57
N SER A 378 22.42 -3.00 26.65
CA SER A 378 23.18 -1.99 25.90
C SER A 378 24.62 -1.86 26.41
N ARG A 379 25.52 -1.56 25.48
CA ARG A 379 26.91 -1.14 25.75
C ARG A 379 27.10 0.38 25.66
N HIS A 380 26.07 1.09 25.23
CA HIS A 380 26.04 2.55 25.04
C HIS A 380 24.94 3.17 25.93
N ASP A 381 25.23 4.32 26.53
CA ASP A 381 24.33 4.98 27.48
C ASP A 381 23.35 5.96 26.83
N GLU A 382 23.77 6.66 25.78
CA GLU A 382 22.97 7.71 25.12
C GLU A 382 21.68 7.12 24.51
N GLY A 383 20.53 7.63 24.96
CA GLY A 383 19.21 7.22 24.44
C GLY A 383 18.71 5.86 24.94
N GLN A 384 19.52 5.13 25.71
CA GLN A 384 19.22 3.78 26.19
C GLN A 384 18.73 3.76 27.65
N ASP A 385 17.93 2.76 27.99
CA ASP A 385 17.55 2.38 29.34
C ASP A 385 18.62 1.46 29.94
N MET A 386 19.55 2.08 30.67
CA MET A 386 20.64 1.36 31.33
C MET A 386 20.20 0.62 32.59
N ALA A 387 18.96 0.83 33.06
CA ALA A 387 18.41 0.12 34.21
C ALA A 387 17.90 -1.28 33.83
N PHE A 388 17.62 -1.53 32.54
CA PHE A 388 17.26 -2.86 32.08
C PHE A 388 18.46 -3.81 32.10
N ILE A 389 18.36 -4.84 32.95
CA ILE A 389 19.27 -5.98 32.99
C ILE A 389 18.39 -7.24 32.88
N PRO A 390 18.50 -8.02 31.80
CA PRO A 390 17.69 -9.23 31.66
C PRO A 390 18.15 -10.29 32.67
N ASP A 391 17.22 -11.11 33.17
CA ASP A 391 17.57 -12.32 33.93
C ASP A 391 18.35 -13.31 33.06
N VAL A 392 17.97 -13.38 31.78
CA VAL A 392 18.60 -14.23 30.77
C VAL A 392 19.07 -13.37 29.60
N ALA A 393 20.38 -13.21 29.48
CA ALA A 393 20.99 -12.58 28.32
C ALA A 393 20.88 -13.51 27.10
N LEU A 394 20.36 -13.00 26.00
CA LEU A 394 20.20 -13.74 24.75
C LEU A 394 21.31 -13.42 23.76
N ALA A 395 21.76 -14.45 23.04
CA ALA A 395 22.64 -14.38 21.89
C ALA A 395 21.87 -14.70 20.60
N ASP A 396 22.55 -14.53 19.46
CA ASP A 396 21.96 -14.90 18.17
C ASP A 396 21.65 -16.40 18.08
N GLY A 397 20.45 -16.74 17.64
CA GLY A 397 20.01 -18.12 17.42
C GLY A 397 19.44 -18.83 18.65
N ASP A 398 19.55 -18.23 19.85
CA ASP A 398 18.99 -18.78 21.08
C ASP A 398 17.50 -19.07 20.93
N ALA A 399 17.08 -20.27 21.33
CA ALA A 399 15.71 -20.74 21.23
C ALA A 399 15.10 -20.84 22.63
N VAL A 400 14.09 -20.02 22.90
CA VAL A 400 13.40 -20.00 24.19
C VAL A 400 12.04 -20.69 24.03
N PRO A 401 11.76 -21.77 24.78
CA PRO A 401 10.42 -22.33 24.84
C PRO A 401 9.45 -21.34 25.47
N LEU A 402 8.37 -21.05 24.75
CA LEU A 402 7.22 -20.30 25.25
C LEU A 402 6.35 -21.21 26.12
N PRO A 403 5.49 -20.64 27.00
CA PRO A 403 4.70 -21.43 27.93
C PRO A 403 3.65 -22.33 27.25
N ASP A 404 3.30 -22.03 26.00
CA ASP A 404 2.37 -22.82 25.18
C ASP A 404 3.08 -23.90 24.33
N GLY A 405 4.40 -24.08 24.50
CA GLY A 405 5.22 -25.08 23.82
C GLY A 405 5.82 -24.62 22.49
N ARG A 406 5.46 -23.43 21.98
CA ARG A 406 6.11 -22.85 20.79
C ARG A 406 7.54 -22.40 21.12
N ILE A 407 8.35 -22.20 20.08
CA ILE A 407 9.72 -21.70 20.23
C ILE A 407 9.80 -20.26 19.74
N LEU A 408 10.31 -19.38 20.60
CA LEU A 408 10.69 -18.02 20.22
C LEU A 408 12.20 -17.94 20.07
N ARG A 409 12.67 -17.64 18.86
CA ARG A 409 14.09 -17.58 18.52
C ARG A 409 14.60 -16.16 18.52
N ALA A 410 15.68 -15.90 19.25
CA ALA A 410 16.39 -14.63 19.21
C ALA A 410 17.18 -14.50 17.90
N ILE A 411 17.04 -13.36 17.23
CA ILE A 411 17.76 -13.04 16.00
C ILE A 411 18.48 -11.71 16.25
N HIS A 412 19.80 -11.77 16.48
CA HIS A 412 20.60 -10.56 16.67
C HIS A 412 20.65 -9.78 15.37
N THR A 413 20.15 -8.54 15.43
CA THR A 413 19.95 -7.62 14.30
C THR A 413 20.50 -6.23 14.63
N PRO A 414 21.80 -6.12 14.93
CA PRO A 414 22.42 -4.85 15.27
C PRO A 414 22.37 -3.87 14.10
N GLY A 415 22.48 -2.58 14.42
CA GLY A 415 22.56 -1.52 13.43
C GLY A 415 21.64 -0.35 13.73
N HIS A 416 20.41 -0.59 14.18
CA HIS A 416 19.60 0.47 14.79
C HIS A 416 20.12 0.79 16.21
N ALA A 417 20.30 -0.26 17.01
CA ALA A 417 20.99 -0.28 18.29
C ALA A 417 21.90 -1.52 18.33
N ALA A 418 23.02 -1.46 19.05
CA ALA A 418 23.99 -2.56 19.07
C ALA A 418 23.43 -3.82 19.75
N ASN A 419 22.48 -3.65 20.67
CA ASN A 419 21.82 -4.72 21.40
C ASN A 419 20.47 -5.16 20.80
N HIS A 420 20.15 -4.77 19.56
CA HIS A 420 18.85 -5.04 18.97
C HIS A 420 18.64 -6.53 18.60
N LEU A 421 17.54 -7.10 19.10
CA LEU A 421 17.05 -8.43 18.81
C LEU A 421 15.71 -8.34 18.07
N CYS A 422 15.60 -9.08 16.98
CA CYS A 422 14.30 -9.51 16.47
C CYS A 422 13.96 -10.87 17.10
N PHE A 423 12.68 -11.23 17.13
CA PHE A 423 12.24 -12.53 17.61
C PHE A 423 11.45 -13.28 16.54
N GLY A 424 11.89 -14.49 16.18
CA GLY A 424 11.20 -15.37 15.24
C GLY A 424 10.29 -16.36 15.96
N LEU A 425 9.04 -16.47 15.54
CA LEU A 425 8.09 -17.48 15.98
C LEU A 425 7.96 -18.54 14.88
N ASP A 426 8.63 -19.68 15.08
CA ASP A 426 8.95 -20.65 14.02
C ASP A 426 7.70 -21.24 13.33
N ASP A 427 6.62 -21.50 14.07
CA ASP A 427 5.39 -22.13 13.54
C ASP A 427 4.48 -21.16 12.77
N ALA A 428 4.58 -19.87 13.07
CA ALA A 428 3.78 -18.81 12.45
C ALA A 428 4.49 -18.14 11.26
N SER A 429 5.76 -18.48 10.99
CA SER A 429 6.62 -17.77 10.04
C SER A 429 6.58 -16.25 10.25
N LEU A 430 6.52 -15.82 11.52
CA LEU A 430 6.34 -14.44 11.95
C LEU A 430 7.62 -13.97 12.64
N VAL A 431 8.10 -12.78 12.27
CA VAL A 431 9.21 -12.13 12.96
C VAL A 431 8.75 -10.84 13.62
N PHE A 432 8.94 -10.73 14.93
CA PHE A 432 8.80 -9.48 15.68
C PHE A 432 10.07 -8.66 15.44
N THR A 433 9.95 -7.55 14.71
CA THR A 433 11.11 -6.82 14.18
C THR A 433 11.59 -5.69 15.06
N GLY A 434 10.89 -5.38 16.16
CA GLY A 434 11.17 -4.19 16.96
C GLY A 434 11.34 -2.96 16.05
N ASP A 435 12.43 -2.25 16.25
CA ASP A 435 12.82 -1.08 15.46
C ASP A 435 13.89 -1.39 14.41
N HIS A 436 13.99 -2.65 13.98
CA HIS A 436 14.83 -3.00 12.84
C HIS A 436 14.09 -2.79 11.51
N VAL A 437 12.81 -3.16 11.46
CA VAL A 437 11.93 -2.92 10.31
C VAL A 437 10.59 -2.42 10.83
N MET A 438 10.23 -1.19 10.46
CA MET A 438 9.01 -0.51 10.89
C MET A 438 8.08 -0.26 9.69
N GLN A 439 6.79 -0.05 9.95
CA GLN A 439 5.86 0.32 8.89
C GLN A 439 5.82 1.85 8.70
N GLY A 440 5.95 2.31 7.45
CA GLY A 440 5.69 3.71 7.06
C GLY A 440 6.88 4.68 7.21
N SER A 441 7.98 4.28 7.83
CA SER A 441 9.21 5.09 7.90
C SER A 441 10.45 4.20 7.94
N THR A 442 11.61 4.81 7.66
CA THR A 442 12.91 4.20 7.95
C THR A 442 13.32 4.50 9.38
N VAL A 443 14.01 3.55 10.01
CA VAL A 443 14.56 3.71 11.37
C VAL A 443 15.71 4.73 11.37
N VAL A 444 16.08 5.24 12.54
CA VAL A 444 17.27 6.09 12.67
C VAL A 444 18.46 5.19 12.94
N ILE A 445 19.58 5.43 12.26
CA ILE A 445 20.85 4.77 12.56
C ILE A 445 21.70 5.81 13.29
N ASN A 446 21.95 5.59 14.58
CA ASN A 446 22.58 6.59 15.45
C ASN A 446 23.94 6.13 15.98
N PRO A 447 25.06 6.47 15.31
CA PRO A 447 26.39 6.14 15.80
C PRO A 447 26.70 6.78 17.17
N PRO A 448 27.52 6.11 18.01
CA PRO A 448 28.22 4.85 17.74
C PRO A 448 27.39 3.58 18.01
N ASP A 449 26.20 3.70 18.61
CA ASP A 449 25.36 2.55 18.96
C ASP A 449 24.73 1.89 17.72
N GLY A 450 24.31 2.71 16.76
CA GLY A 450 23.86 2.29 15.45
C GLY A 450 24.95 2.34 14.39
N HIS A 451 24.91 1.43 13.41
CA HIS A 451 25.89 1.31 12.35
C HIS A 451 25.27 0.87 11.02
N MET A 452 25.56 1.58 9.91
CA MET A 452 24.85 1.38 8.64
C MET A 452 25.20 0.04 7.96
N ALA A 453 26.48 -0.35 7.94
CA ALA A 453 26.89 -1.62 7.32
C ALA A 453 26.26 -2.82 8.06
N THR A 454 26.27 -2.74 9.38
CA THR A 454 25.70 -3.77 10.26
C THR A 454 24.17 -3.84 10.14
N TYR A 455 23.52 -2.69 9.99
CA TYR A 455 22.08 -2.61 9.72
C TYR A 455 21.72 -3.29 8.39
N LEU A 456 22.45 -3.01 7.31
CA LEU A 456 22.22 -3.63 6.00
C LEU A 456 22.44 -5.15 6.04
N ALA A 457 23.51 -5.62 6.68
CA ALA A 457 23.77 -7.05 6.86
C ALA A 457 22.66 -7.74 7.68
N SER A 458 22.12 -7.06 8.69
CA SER A 458 21.00 -7.57 9.49
C SER A 458 19.70 -7.64 8.68
N LEU A 459 19.45 -6.68 7.77
CA LEU A 459 18.35 -6.74 6.82
C LEU A 459 18.47 -7.93 5.86
N GLU A 460 19.66 -8.16 5.31
CA GLU A 460 19.94 -9.32 4.44
C GLU A 460 19.69 -10.64 5.17
N LYS A 461 20.17 -10.75 6.42
CA LYS A 461 19.90 -11.89 7.29
C LYS A 461 18.41 -12.11 7.50
N LEU A 462 17.63 -11.07 7.82
CA LEU A 462 16.18 -11.18 7.97
C LEU A 462 15.47 -11.58 6.67
N ALA A 463 15.91 -11.06 5.52
CA ALA A 463 15.35 -11.45 4.22
C ALA A 463 15.60 -12.93 3.92
N ALA A 464 16.78 -13.45 4.27
CA ALA A 464 17.17 -14.85 4.05
C ALA A 464 16.34 -15.84 4.88
N LEU A 465 15.75 -15.41 6.02
CA LEU A 465 14.80 -16.22 6.79
C LEU A 465 13.47 -16.44 6.05
N ALA A 466 13.19 -15.65 5.01
CA ALA A 466 11.96 -15.69 4.22
C ALA A 466 10.67 -15.73 5.08
N PRO A 467 10.50 -14.85 6.09
CA PRO A 467 9.31 -14.87 6.92
C PRO A 467 8.06 -14.55 6.08
N ALA A 468 6.90 -15.05 6.53
CA ALA A 468 5.62 -14.71 5.93
C ALA A 468 5.13 -13.33 6.40
N TRP A 469 5.47 -12.96 7.64
CA TRP A 469 4.96 -11.76 8.31
C TRP A 469 6.05 -11.04 9.11
N LEU A 470 5.98 -9.71 9.17
CA LEU A 470 6.74 -8.89 10.12
C LEU A 470 5.79 -8.17 11.08
N ALA A 471 6.06 -8.27 12.37
CA ALA A 471 5.36 -7.57 13.44
C ALA A 471 6.28 -6.47 14.04
N PRO A 472 6.13 -5.20 13.60
CA PRO A 472 7.06 -4.13 13.98
C PRO A 472 6.83 -3.59 15.39
N GLY A 473 7.85 -2.94 15.95
CA GLY A 473 7.72 -2.12 17.16
C GLY A 473 6.70 -1.00 17.00
N HIS A 474 6.49 -0.52 15.77
CA HIS A 474 5.49 0.52 15.47
C HIS A 474 4.77 0.28 14.14
N GLY A 475 3.45 0.49 14.16
CA GLY A 475 2.58 0.34 12.98
C GLY A 475 1.89 -1.03 12.91
N PHE A 476 1.31 -1.34 11.75
CA PHE A 476 0.60 -2.60 11.52
C PHE A 476 1.55 -3.75 11.18
N VAL A 477 1.07 -4.98 11.34
CA VAL A 477 1.74 -6.16 10.78
C VAL A 477 1.88 -6.01 9.27
N MET A 478 3.01 -6.48 8.73
CA MET A 478 3.39 -6.33 7.33
C MET A 478 3.51 -7.68 6.62
N ASP A 479 2.93 -7.76 5.41
CA ASP A 479 3.05 -8.87 4.46
C ASP A 479 4.28 -8.70 3.56
N ARG A 480 4.56 -9.71 2.72
CA ARG A 480 5.64 -9.72 1.72
C ARG A 480 7.00 -9.22 2.27
N PRO A 481 7.53 -9.81 3.36
CA PRO A 481 8.69 -9.26 4.06
C PRO A 481 9.92 -9.06 3.18
N VAL A 482 10.24 -10.03 2.32
CA VAL A 482 11.40 -9.97 1.40
C VAL A 482 11.33 -8.72 0.50
N GLN A 483 10.15 -8.42 -0.05
CA GLN A 483 9.98 -7.24 -0.91
C GLN A 483 10.11 -5.93 -0.12
N ARG A 484 9.61 -5.90 1.13
CA ARG A 484 9.70 -4.72 1.99
C ARG A 484 11.13 -4.45 2.43
N ILE A 485 11.85 -5.49 2.82
CA ILE A 485 13.27 -5.41 3.19
C ILE A 485 14.09 -4.96 1.98
N ALA A 486 13.89 -5.55 0.80
CA ALA A 486 14.57 -5.14 -0.42
C ALA A 486 14.35 -3.66 -0.76
N ARG A 487 13.11 -3.15 -0.61
CA ARG A 487 12.81 -1.72 -0.80
C ARG A 487 13.52 -0.84 0.22
N LEU A 488 13.61 -1.27 1.48
CA LEU A 488 14.30 -0.55 2.53
C LEU A 488 15.81 -0.49 2.27
N MET A 489 16.42 -1.61 1.86
CA MET A 489 17.83 -1.67 1.44
C MET A 489 18.09 -0.74 0.25
N ALA A 490 17.27 -0.83 -0.81
CA ALA A 490 17.37 0.04 -1.98
C ALA A 490 17.27 1.53 -1.62
N HIS A 491 16.37 1.88 -0.68
CA HIS A 491 16.26 3.25 -0.17
C HIS A 491 17.55 3.72 0.52
N ARG A 492 18.17 2.88 1.35
CA ARG A 492 19.44 3.20 2.04
C ARG A 492 20.58 3.36 1.05
N LEU A 493 20.71 2.43 0.10
CA LEU A 493 21.75 2.48 -0.92
C LEU A 493 21.58 3.70 -1.85
N ALA A 494 20.35 4.08 -2.20
CA ALA A 494 20.10 5.31 -2.93
C ALA A 494 20.54 6.57 -2.14
N ARG A 495 20.34 6.59 -0.81
CA ARG A 495 20.81 7.67 0.06
C ARG A 495 22.34 7.71 0.16
N GLU A 496 22.98 6.56 0.18
CA GLU A 496 24.44 6.41 0.14
C GLU A 496 25.01 6.98 -1.17
N SER A 497 24.45 6.60 -2.32
CA SER A 497 24.83 7.15 -3.63
C SER A 497 24.70 8.68 -3.66
N ARG A 498 23.58 9.24 -3.16
CA ARG A 498 23.40 10.69 -3.04
C ARG A 498 24.45 11.36 -2.15
N THR A 499 24.89 10.68 -1.10
CA THR A 499 25.96 11.18 -0.22
C THR A 499 27.28 11.30 -0.98
N LEU A 500 27.64 10.29 -1.77
CA LEU A 500 28.85 10.32 -2.61
C LEU A 500 28.77 11.39 -3.71
N GLU A 501 27.61 11.55 -4.34
CA GLU A 501 27.36 12.61 -5.33
C GLU A 501 27.52 14.00 -4.71
N ALA A 502 26.94 14.22 -3.52
CA ALA A 502 27.08 15.49 -2.80
C ALA A 502 28.54 15.79 -2.44
N LEU A 503 29.31 14.80 -1.97
CA LEU A 503 30.74 14.95 -1.71
C LEU A 503 31.54 15.28 -2.99
N ALA A 504 31.18 14.69 -4.13
CA ALA A 504 31.82 14.97 -5.40
C ALA A 504 31.52 16.39 -5.91
N GLN A 505 30.31 16.90 -5.67
CA GLN A 505 29.87 18.23 -6.09
C GLN A 505 30.42 19.34 -5.20
N ILE A 506 30.39 19.16 -3.87
CA ILE A 506 30.78 20.19 -2.90
C ILE A 506 32.30 20.18 -2.66
N GLY A 507 32.95 19.02 -2.78
CA GLY A 507 34.30 18.81 -2.27
C GLY A 507 34.31 18.59 -0.76
N PRO A 508 35.43 18.88 -0.05
CA PRO A 508 35.54 18.68 1.40
C PRO A 508 34.45 19.43 2.20
N ALA A 509 33.51 18.69 2.79
CA ALA A 509 32.27 19.22 3.36
C ALA A 509 32.01 18.74 4.79
N THR A 510 31.42 19.58 5.63
CA THR A 510 30.91 19.17 6.94
C THR A 510 29.53 18.51 6.79
N LEU A 511 29.06 17.80 7.83
CA LEU A 511 27.69 17.28 7.86
C LEU A 511 26.62 18.37 7.63
N ASP A 512 26.85 19.60 8.13
CA ASP A 512 25.91 20.72 7.96
C ASP A 512 25.80 21.20 6.51
N MET A 513 26.87 21.06 5.74
CA MET A 513 26.87 21.34 4.31
C MET A 513 26.18 20.22 3.51
N LEU A 514 26.36 18.97 3.93
CA LEU A 514 25.83 17.80 3.23
C LEU A 514 24.34 17.55 3.49
N ILE A 515 23.84 17.80 4.71
CA ILE A 515 22.46 17.50 5.08
C ILE A 515 21.40 18.14 4.15
N PRO A 516 21.45 19.45 3.80
CA PRO A 516 20.42 20.03 2.94
C PRO A 516 20.45 19.49 1.50
N VAL A 517 21.60 18.97 1.04
CA VAL A 517 21.75 18.41 -0.32
C VAL A 517 21.29 16.95 -0.34
N VAL A 518 21.82 16.14 0.59
CA VAL A 518 21.53 14.71 0.65
C VAL A 518 20.09 14.46 1.04
N TYR A 519 19.50 15.30 1.91
CA TYR A 519 18.14 15.19 2.43
C TYR A 519 17.22 16.33 1.95
N ALA A 520 17.43 16.83 0.73
CA ALA A 520 16.60 17.87 0.12
C ALA A 520 15.10 17.49 0.01
N ASP A 521 14.81 16.19 -0.06
CA ASP A 521 13.47 15.59 -0.09
C ASP A 521 12.85 15.40 1.30
N VAL A 522 13.56 15.73 2.38
CA VAL A 522 13.09 15.58 3.77
C VAL A 522 12.80 16.96 4.39
N PRO A 523 11.64 17.14 5.06
CA PRO A 523 11.33 18.40 5.73
C PRO A 523 12.41 18.83 6.72
N LEU A 524 12.71 20.13 6.77
CA LEU A 524 13.75 20.72 7.63
C LEU A 524 13.62 20.31 9.10
N ALA A 525 12.39 20.19 9.61
CA ALA A 525 12.13 19.76 10.99
C ALA A 525 12.69 18.37 11.34
N ARG A 526 13.01 17.54 10.34
CA ARG A 526 13.59 16.20 10.53
C ARG A 526 15.09 16.14 10.26
N HIS A 527 15.73 17.25 9.87
CA HIS A 527 17.15 17.27 9.52
C HIS A 527 18.07 16.92 10.70
N ALA A 528 17.71 17.32 11.92
CA ALA A 528 18.48 16.97 13.12
C ALA A 528 18.58 15.44 13.32
N VAL A 529 17.48 14.72 13.08
CA VAL A 529 17.44 13.26 13.17
C VAL A 529 18.14 12.62 11.96
N ALA A 530 17.88 13.13 10.76
CA ALA A 530 18.50 12.65 9.53
C ALA A 530 20.04 12.81 9.53
N ARG A 531 20.57 13.80 10.25
CA ARG A 531 22.02 14.00 10.46
C ARG A 531 22.69 12.76 11.07
N ARG A 532 22.03 12.07 12.00
CA ARG A 532 22.58 10.85 12.61
C ARG A 532 22.75 9.74 11.57
N SER A 533 21.73 9.51 10.74
CA SER A 533 21.81 8.54 9.64
C SER A 533 22.80 8.97 8.54
N LEU A 534 22.97 10.27 8.28
CA LEU A 534 24.00 10.78 7.36
C LEU A 534 25.40 10.45 7.87
N GLN A 535 25.66 10.66 9.16
CA GLN A 535 26.92 10.29 9.79
C GLN A 535 27.18 8.78 9.64
N ALA A 536 26.17 7.93 9.90
CA ALA A 536 26.31 6.49 9.73
C ALA A 536 26.63 6.05 8.28
N HIS A 537 26.06 6.74 7.28
CA HIS A 537 26.43 6.52 5.88
C HIS A 537 27.88 6.90 5.60
N LEU A 538 28.35 8.03 6.12
CA LEU A 538 29.72 8.51 5.91
C LEU A 538 30.75 7.59 6.58
N GLU A 539 30.45 7.09 7.77
CA GLU A 539 31.28 6.10 8.47
C GLU A 539 31.42 4.81 7.64
N LYS A 540 30.30 4.22 7.21
CA LYS A 540 30.31 3.06 6.30
C LYS A 540 31.11 3.37 5.03
N LEU A 541 30.88 4.51 4.39
CA LEU A 541 31.62 4.90 3.18
C LEU A 541 33.13 5.05 3.42
N ALA A 542 33.55 5.43 4.63
CA ALA A 542 34.97 5.44 4.98
C ALA A 542 35.53 4.04 5.21
N GLU A 543 34.77 3.14 5.82
CA GLU A 543 35.15 1.72 5.94
C GLU A 543 35.28 1.06 4.57
N ASP A 544 34.40 1.40 3.63
CA ASP A 544 34.44 0.96 2.24
C ASP A 544 35.57 1.62 1.41
N GLY A 545 36.32 2.57 1.99
CA GLY A 545 37.40 3.29 1.31
C GLY A 545 36.93 4.29 0.25
N LEU A 546 35.67 4.73 0.31
CA LEU A 546 35.05 5.66 -0.64
C LEU A 546 35.00 7.10 -0.11
N ALA A 547 35.00 7.28 1.21
CA ALA A 547 35.07 8.58 1.87
C ALA A 547 36.24 8.64 2.89
N ALA A 548 36.66 9.84 3.25
CA ALA A 548 37.59 10.05 4.35
C ALA A 548 37.23 11.34 5.08
N VAL A 549 37.47 11.38 6.39
CA VAL A 549 37.28 12.56 7.24
C VAL A 549 38.64 13.16 7.63
N SER A 550 38.77 14.46 7.55
CA SER A 550 39.95 15.21 8.01
C SER A 550 39.82 15.59 9.49
N PRO A 551 40.92 16.03 10.15
CA PRO A 551 40.88 16.46 11.56
C PRO A 551 39.92 17.60 11.87
N ASP A 552 39.57 18.44 10.88
CA ASP A 552 38.57 19.51 11.00
C ASP A 552 37.12 19.04 10.68
N ALA A 553 36.88 17.73 10.76
CA ALA A 553 35.58 17.09 10.56
C ALA A 553 34.96 17.35 9.16
N ARG A 554 35.80 17.51 8.14
CA ARG A 554 35.36 17.59 6.74
C ARG A 554 35.49 16.23 6.07
N TRP A 555 34.40 15.79 5.48
CA TRP A 555 34.34 14.59 4.67
C TRP A 555 34.69 14.91 3.22
N ARG A 556 35.47 14.03 2.60
CA ARG A 556 35.79 14.08 1.16
C ARG A 556 35.66 12.70 0.55
N ARG A 557 35.36 12.64 -0.74
CA ARG A 557 35.43 11.40 -1.52
C ARG A 557 36.90 11.05 -1.80
N VAL A 558 37.27 9.77 -1.65
CA VAL A 558 38.66 9.30 -1.87
C VAL A 558 38.77 8.14 -2.86
N GLY A 559 37.66 7.56 -3.33
CA GLY A 559 37.65 6.45 -4.30
C GLY A 559 36.59 6.58 -5.41
N THR A 560 36.77 5.79 -6.48
CA THR A 560 35.76 5.54 -7.52
C THR A 560 34.99 4.26 -7.20
N MET A 561 33.66 4.30 -7.26
CA MET A 561 32.81 3.12 -7.12
C MET A 561 33.23 2.08 -8.16
N VAL A 562 33.67 0.90 -7.73
CA VAL A 562 33.74 -0.25 -8.64
C VAL A 562 32.30 -0.71 -8.84
N ALA A 563 31.82 -0.71 -10.08
CA ALA A 563 30.49 -1.24 -10.39
C ALA A 563 30.51 -2.75 -10.07
N GLY A 564 29.83 -3.14 -9.00
CA GLY A 564 29.60 -4.52 -8.58
C GLY A 564 28.21 -4.98 -8.95
#